data_AF-A0A813C1U4-F1
#
_entry.id   AF-A0A813C1U4-F1
#
_cell.length_a   1.000
_cell.length_b   1.000
_cell.length_c   1.000
_cell.angle_alpha   90.00
_cell.angle_beta   90.00
_cell.angle_gamma   90.00
#
_symmetry.space_group_name_H-M   'P 1'
#
loop_
_entity.id
_entity.type
_entity.pdbx_description
1 polymer ?
#
loop_
_entity_poly.entity_id
_entity_poly.type
_entity_poly.pdbx_seq_one_letter_code
_entity_poly.pdbx_strand_id
1 'polypeptide(L)' 'VITVADAKNLRGRLDDNIEEGKVNEAFQQIAFADKIILNKLDLVTSDQAISIKEKIRNINKYAKIVPAVKGRVK' A
#
# COMPACT_ATOMS: atom_id res chain seq x y z
N VAL A 1 8.96 11.32 -2.69
CA VAL A 1 8.89 9.93 -3.21
C VAL A 1 7.46 9.55 -3.52
N ILE A 2 7.23 8.89 -4.67
CA ILE A 2 5.94 8.31 -5.05
C ILE A 2 6.10 6.79 -5.05
N THR A 3 5.18 6.09 -4.40
CA THR A 3 5.14 4.62 -4.37
C THR A 3 3.86 4.13 -5.05
N VAL A 4 3.96 3.05 -5.82
CA VAL A 4 2.80 2.33 -6.37
C VAL A 4 2.61 1.06 -5.57
N ALA A 5 1.44 0.88 -4.97
CA ALA A 5 1.09 -0.28 -4.17
C ALA A 5 -0.05 -1.07 -4.81
N ASP A 6 0.09 -2.40 -4.81
CA ASP A 6 -0.94 -3.33 -5.30
C ASP A 6 -1.94 -3.65 -4.18
N ALA A 7 -3.19 -3.20 -4.31
CA ALA A 7 -4.23 -3.38 -3.30
C ALA A 7 -4.53 -4.86 -2.98
N LYS A 8 -4.39 -5.77 -3.95
CA LYS A 8 -4.67 -7.20 -3.76
C LYS A 8 -3.60 -7.89 -2.93
N ASN A 9 -2.34 -7.50 -3.10
CA ASN A 9 -1.19 -8.23 -2.53
C ASN A 9 -0.49 -7.49 -1.38
N LEU A 10 -0.75 -6.19 -1.19
CA LEU A 10 -0.04 -5.37 -0.21
C LEU A 10 -0.09 -5.95 1.21
N ARG A 11 -1.22 -6.52 1.63
CA ARG A 11 -1.34 -7.10 2.98
C ARG A 11 -0.33 -8.21 3.21
N GLY A 12 -0.23 -9.15 2.28
CA GLY A 12 0.76 -10.23 2.34
C GLY A 12 2.18 -9.69 2.37
N ARG A 13 2.50 -8.72 1.50
CA ARG A 13 3.83 -8.08 1.47
C ARG A 13 4.21 -7.40 2.78
N LEU A 14 3.25 -6.77 3.46
CA LEU A 14 3.48 -6.16 4.77
C LEU A 14 3.67 -7.18 5.89
N ASP A 15 3.16 -8.40 5.70
CA ASP A 15 3.22 -9.50 6.68
C ASP A 15 4.31 -10.54 6.32
N ASP A 16 5.08 -10.31 5.24
CA ASP A 16 6.18 -11.18 4.81
C ASP A 16 7.25 -11.27 5.92
N ASN A 17 7.71 -12.49 6.21
CA ASN A 17 8.82 -12.73 7.13
C ASN A 17 10.11 -12.15 6.53
N ILE A 18 10.81 -11.35 7.32
CA ILE A 18 12.07 -10.74 6.94
C ILE A 18 13.23 -11.38 7.69
N GLU A 19 14.41 -11.39 7.07
CA GLU A 19 15.64 -11.80 7.73
C GLU A 19 15.93 -10.91 8.94
N GLU A 20 16.55 -11.49 9.96
CA GLU A 20 16.91 -10.78 11.18
C GLU A 20 17.82 -9.57 10.87
N GLY A 21 17.48 -8.42 11.45
CA GLY A 21 18.20 -7.16 11.22
C GLY A 21 17.81 -6.39 9.95
N LYS A 22 16.92 -6.92 9.10
CA LYS A 22 16.35 -6.16 7.97
C LYS A 22 15.02 -5.53 8.34
N VAL A 23 14.62 -4.51 7.59
CA VAL A 23 13.30 -3.89 7.67
C VAL A 23 12.49 -4.35 6.45
N ASN A 24 11.19 -4.59 6.65
CA ASN A 24 10.29 -4.92 5.55
C ASN A 24 10.27 -3.79 4.51
N GLU A 25 10.63 -4.11 3.27
CA GLU A 25 10.72 -3.14 2.18
C GLU A 25 9.36 -2.51 1.87
N ALA A 26 8.29 -3.29 1.84
CA ALA A 26 6.94 -2.77 1.60
C ALA A 26 6.53 -1.79 2.71
N PHE A 27 6.89 -2.07 3.96
CA PHE A 27 6.69 -1.13 5.05
C PHE A 27 7.45 0.18 4.82
N GLN A 28 8.74 0.11 4.48
CA GLN A 28 9.56 1.31 4.22
C GLN A 28 9.02 2.13 3.03
N GLN A 29 8.65 1.47 1.93
CA GLN A 29 8.09 2.14 0.75
C GLN A 29 6.80 2.90 1.05
N ILE A 30 5.97 2.39 1.97
CA ILE A 30 4.76 3.09 2.45
C ILE A 30 5.12 4.20 3.44
N ALA A 31 6.03 3.95 4.37
CA ALA A 31 6.43 4.89 5.41
C ALA A 31 7.09 6.16 4.86
N PHE A 32 7.89 6.05 3.79
CA PHE A 32 8.62 7.18 3.21
C PHE A 32 7.92 7.83 2.00
N ALA A 33 6.75 7.34 1.59
CA ALA A 33 6.03 7.91 0.46
C ALA A 33 5.31 9.22 0.81
N ASP A 34 5.43 10.22 -0.06
CA ASP A 34 4.56 11.42 -0.01
C ASP A 34 3.20 11.13 -0.67
N LYS A 35 3.22 10.28 -1.71
CA LYS A 35 2.03 9.83 -2.44
C LYS A 35 2.09 8.33 -2.68
N ILE A 36 0.96 7.67 -2.43
CA ILE A 36 0.79 6.24 -2.65
C ILE A 36 -0.31 6.04 -3.68
N ILE A 37 0.06 5.54 -4.86
CA ILE A 37 -0.89 5.13 -5.87
C ILE A 37 -1.35 3.71 -5.51
N LEU A 38 -2.56 3.58 -5.00
CA LEU A 38 -3.15 2.30 -4.63
C LEU A 38 -3.87 1.72 -5.84
N ASN A 39 -3.18 0.84 -6.58
CA ASN A 39 -3.62 0.25 -7.83
C ASN A 39 -4.29 -1.12 -7.64
N LYS A 40 -4.96 -1.61 -8.70
CA LYS A 40 -5.71 -2.88 -8.73
C LYS A 40 -6.89 -2.92 -7.77
N LEU A 41 -7.50 -1.75 -7.50
CA LEU A 41 -8.72 -1.66 -6.70
C LEU A 41 -9.90 -2.41 -7.36
N ASP A 42 -9.82 -2.68 -8.66
CA ASP A 42 -10.78 -3.51 -9.39
C ASP A 42 -10.70 -5.02 -9.05
N LEU A 43 -9.65 -5.46 -8.35
CA LEU A 43 -9.43 -6.86 -7.98
C LEU A 43 -9.73 -7.18 -6.51
N VAL A 44 -10.27 -6.21 -5.75
CA VAL A 44 -10.57 -6.34 -4.32
C VAL A 44 -11.99 -5.84 -4.02
N THR A 45 -12.59 -6.33 -2.94
CA THR A 45 -13.89 -5.83 -2.48
C THR A 45 -13.76 -4.47 -1.81
N SER A 46 -14.88 -3.76 -1.64
CA SER A 46 -14.92 -2.48 -0.91
C SER A 46 -14.35 -2.60 0.50
N ASP A 47 -14.70 -3.66 1.23
CA ASP A 47 -14.22 -3.90 2.60
C ASP A 47 -12.71 -4.15 2.63
N GLN A 48 -12.18 -4.91 1.67
CA GLN A 48 -10.75 -5.10 1.52
C GLN A 48 -10.05 -3.78 1.21
N ALA A 49 -10.60 -2.96 0.31
CA ALA A 49 -10.03 -1.67 -0.03
C ALA A 49 -10.03 -0.69 1.17
N ILE A 50 -11.07 -0.71 2.01
CA ILE A 50 -11.11 0.05 3.27
C ILE A 50 -10.02 -0.44 4.21
N SER A 51 -9.95 -1.75 4.46
CA SER A 51 -8.95 -2.36 5.36
C SER A 51 -7.51 -2.06 4.93
N ILE A 52 -7.20 -2.15 3.63
CA ILE A 52 -5.87 -1.81 3.12
C ILE A 52 -5.58 -0.31 3.30
N LYS A 53 -6.54 0.58 3.03
CA LYS A 53 -6.34 2.03 3.24
C LYS A 53 -6.07 2.36 4.71
N GLU A 54 -6.79 1.72 5.63
CA GLU A 54 -6.55 1.87 7.06
C GLU A 54 -5.16 1.39 7.45
N LYS A 55 -4.72 0.22 6.95
CA LYS A 55 -3.36 -0.28 7.20
C LYS A 55 -2.29 0.68 6.67
N ILE A 56 -2.47 1.23 5.47
CA ILE A 56 -1.58 2.27 4.92
C ILE A 56 -1.56 3.51 5.83
N ARG A 57 -2.72 3.98 6.29
CA ARG A 57 -2.83 5.16 7.17
C ARG A 57 -2.18 4.96 8.54
N ASN A 58 -2.26 3.75 9.08
CA ASN A 58 -1.59 3.38 10.33
C ASN A 58 -0.07 3.43 10.20
N ILE A 59 0.48 3.09 9.02
CA ILE A 59 1.91 3.18 8.74
C ILE A 59 2.32 4.62 8.44
N ASN A 60 1.55 5.31 7.60
CA ASN A 60 1.85 6.68 7.16
C ASN A 60 0.56 7.51 7.05
N LYS A 61 0.30 8.31 8.08
CA LYS A 61 -0.86 9.19 8.15
C LYS A 61 -0.79 10.33 7.11
N TYR A 62 0.41 10.76 6.73
CA TYR A 62 0.64 11.97 5.93
C TYR A 62 0.60 11.72 4.42
N ALA A 63 0.88 10.50 3.97
CA ALA A 63 0.86 10.17 2.54
C ALA A 63 -0.50 10.42 1.90
N LYS A 64 -0.53 11.05 0.71
CA LYS A 64 -1.76 11.13 -0.10
C LYS A 64 -1.99 9.79 -0.80
N ILE A 65 -3.11 9.13 -0.52
CA ILE A 65 -3.50 7.90 -1.21
C ILE A 65 -4.31 8.27 -2.47
N VAL A 66 -3.84 7.83 -3.64
CA VAL A 66 -4.48 8.06 -4.93
C VAL A 66 -5.02 6.71 -5.45
N PRO A 67 -6.33 6.56 -5.66
CA PRO A 67 -6.91 5.31 -6.14
C PRO A 67 -6.59 5.11 -7.63
N ALA A 68 -6.25 3.88 -8.02
CA ALA A 68 -6.03 3.50 -9.40
C ALA A 68 -6.59 2.10 -9.71
N VAL A 69 -6.97 1.89 -10.97
CA VAL A 69 -7.43 0.60 -11.49
C VAL A 69 -6.72 0.33 -12.81
N LYS A 70 -6.25 -0.90 -13.02
CA LYS A 70 -5.53 -1.29 -14.26
C LYS A 70 -4.43 -0.30 -14.67
N GLY A 71 -3.72 0.29 -13.69
CA GLY A 71 -2.66 1.27 -13.92
C GLY A 71 -3.13 2.68 -14.31
N ARG A 72 -4.43 2.92 -14.42
CA ARG A 72 -4.99 4.25 -14.69
C ARG A 72 -5.17 5.00 -13.37
N VAL A 73 -4.42 6.09 -13.24
CA VAL A 73 -4.48 7.00 -12.10
C VAL A 73 -5.52 8.07 -12.40
N LYS A 74 -6.47 8.29 -11.49
CA LYS A 74 -7.47 9.37 -11.59
C LYS A 74 -6.97 10.64 -10.91
#